data_AF-A0A518DZC8-F1
#
_entry.id   AF-A0A518DZC8-F1
#
_cell.length_a   1.000
_cell.length_b   1.000
_cell.length_c   1.000
_cell.angle_alpha   90.00
_cell.angle_beta   90.00
_cell.angle_gamma   90.00
#
_symmetry.space_group_name_H-M   'P 1'
#
loop_
_entity.id
_entity.type
_entity.pdbx_description
1 polymer ?
#
loop_
_entity_poly.entity_id
_entity_poly.type
_entity_poly.pdbx_seq_one_letter_code
_entity_poly.pdbx_strand_id
1 'polypeptide(L)'
;MIDFSFLKTGMNGLANAHKAGTMAGHLGAAVVAGYFFGEDHSGLPKEVFRGVEGELQRIIAGEESFWWNAKKAGVTPADLFQPLPKEEPRPETIGLIVEALQKNVGETRQSGHNIIFASLAVRALHDHPDFATPLAIAGVCRLTQGFNRAHAGRGYYGKEQGWQEGNQVKLTPDNNFPKYESLQQMVDVTLGELIDTAGVKKQGFGGLWHLVNHAAAITELHRFGYQEAAQQALPAHHQHIRLWRSLPDIQTEFGPVVKSEHDPREAIYWQQMLKRDEARLTHRIKTLYGFYTIRAFITNKNRRQMADDAFLYLMA
;
A
#
# COMPACT_ATOMS: atom_id res chain seq x y z
N MET A 1 5.41 9.19 19.52
CA MET A 1 4.27 8.86 18.66
C MET A 1 4.17 9.90 17.58
N ILE A 2 3.65 9.52 16.42
CA ILE A 2 3.41 10.43 15.29
C ILE A 2 2.24 11.35 15.65
N ASP A 3 2.32 12.63 15.28
CA ASP A 3 1.27 13.60 15.58
C ASP A 3 -0.08 13.20 14.93
N PHE A 4 -1.15 13.26 15.72
CA PHE A 4 -2.50 12.88 15.30
C PHE A 4 -3.03 13.69 14.10
N SER A 5 -2.55 14.91 13.89
CA SER A 5 -2.92 15.74 12.74
C SER A 5 -2.54 15.11 11.40
N PHE A 6 -1.55 14.21 11.37
CA PHE A 6 -1.23 13.45 10.16
C PHE A 6 -2.36 12.50 9.78
N LEU A 7 -3.00 11.81 10.73
CA LEU A 7 -4.14 10.95 10.41
C LEU A 7 -5.26 11.76 9.74
N LYS A 8 -5.64 12.89 10.36
CA LYS A 8 -6.68 13.78 9.84
C LYS A 8 -6.33 14.28 8.44
N THR A 9 -5.10 14.75 8.26
CA THR A 9 -4.61 15.25 6.97
C THR A 9 -4.61 14.14 5.91
N GLY A 10 -4.12 12.95 6.25
CA GLY A 10 -4.12 11.78 5.36
C GLY A 10 -5.53 11.36 4.94
N MET A 11 -6.49 11.40 5.86
CA MET A 11 -7.89 11.11 5.55
C MET A 11 -8.53 12.14 4.63
N ASN A 12 -8.24 13.43 4.80
CA ASN A 12 -8.63 14.44 3.82
C ASN A 12 -8.05 14.12 2.43
N GLY A 13 -6.76 13.77 2.38
CA GLY A 13 -6.07 13.36 1.15
C GLY A 13 -6.75 12.19 0.45
N LEU A 14 -7.08 11.13 1.18
CA LEU A 14 -7.80 9.97 0.65
C LEU A 14 -9.20 10.32 0.15
N ALA A 15 -9.98 11.04 0.96
CA ALA A 15 -11.34 11.42 0.61
C ALA A 15 -11.39 12.33 -0.62
N ASN A 16 -10.41 13.22 -0.81
CA ASN A 16 -10.33 14.12 -1.96
C ASN A 16 -9.67 13.50 -3.20
N ALA A 17 -8.94 12.38 -3.07
CA ALA A 17 -8.16 11.79 -4.16
C ALA A 17 -8.96 11.52 -5.45
N HIS A 18 -10.23 11.12 -5.33
CA HIS A 18 -11.10 10.88 -6.49
C HIS A 18 -11.22 12.09 -7.44
N LYS A 19 -10.98 13.32 -6.95
CA LYS A 19 -10.98 14.55 -7.75
C LYS A 19 -9.78 14.63 -8.71
N ALA A 20 -8.67 13.99 -8.38
CA ALA A 20 -7.44 13.97 -9.16
C ALA A 20 -7.23 12.66 -9.94
N GLY A 21 -7.93 11.60 -9.54
CA GLY A 21 -7.87 10.27 -10.15
C GLY A 21 -7.49 9.19 -9.14
N THR A 22 -7.67 7.93 -9.50
CA THR A 22 -7.46 6.80 -8.56
C THR A 22 -6.05 6.78 -7.96
N MET A 23 -5.04 7.08 -8.77
CA MET A 23 -3.63 7.07 -8.34
C MET A 23 -3.27 8.20 -7.37
N ALA A 24 -4.06 9.28 -7.29
CA ALA A 24 -3.85 10.31 -6.27
C ALA A 24 -4.06 9.77 -4.83
N GLY A 25 -4.76 8.64 -4.69
CA GLY A 25 -4.96 7.96 -3.41
C GLY A 25 -3.65 7.53 -2.74
N HIS A 26 -2.54 7.43 -3.49
CA HIS A 26 -1.22 7.12 -2.93
C HIS A 26 -0.80 8.04 -1.80
N LEU A 27 -1.05 9.34 -1.98
CA LEU A 27 -0.56 10.37 -1.07
C LEU A 27 -1.29 10.27 0.27
N GLY A 28 -2.63 10.31 0.26
CA GLY A 28 -3.44 10.15 1.46
C GLY A 28 -3.19 8.80 2.16
N ALA A 29 -3.14 7.70 1.40
CA ALA A 29 -2.89 6.36 1.95
C ALA A 29 -1.56 6.29 2.68
N ALA A 30 -0.49 6.88 2.14
CA ALA A 30 0.80 6.87 2.79
C ALA A 30 0.82 7.71 4.07
N VAL A 31 0.14 8.86 4.09
CA VAL A 31 0.05 9.67 5.32
C VAL A 31 -0.71 8.91 6.42
N VAL A 32 -1.83 8.26 6.09
CA VAL A 32 -2.59 7.43 7.04
C VAL A 32 -1.75 6.24 7.53
N ALA A 33 -1.07 5.53 6.64
CA ALA A 33 -0.21 4.41 7.00
C ALA A 33 0.96 4.83 7.91
N GLY A 34 1.56 6.01 7.68
CA GLY A 34 2.63 6.54 8.51
C GLY A 34 2.18 6.85 9.95
N TYR A 35 0.97 7.40 10.12
CA TYR A 35 0.37 7.57 11.44
C TYR A 35 0.21 6.22 12.14
N PHE A 36 -0.39 5.23 11.47
CA PHE A 36 -0.64 3.92 12.07
C PHE A 36 0.62 3.12 12.37
N PHE A 37 1.68 3.27 11.59
CA PHE A 37 2.98 2.73 11.95
C PHE A 37 3.45 3.26 13.32
N GLY A 38 3.31 4.57 13.54
CA GLY A 38 3.67 5.22 14.81
C GLY A 38 2.77 4.84 15.99
N GLU A 39 1.49 4.60 15.73
CA GLU A 39 0.53 4.12 16.73
C GLU A 39 0.85 2.68 17.16
N ASP A 40 0.99 1.77 16.19
CA ASP A 40 1.26 0.35 16.44
C ASP A 40 2.65 0.11 17.05
N HIS A 41 3.59 1.05 16.85
CA HIS A 41 4.96 0.98 17.35
C HIS A 41 5.31 2.17 18.24
N SER A 42 4.39 2.53 19.15
CA SER A 42 4.51 3.68 20.05
C SER A 42 5.76 3.69 20.95
N GLY A 43 6.41 2.52 21.15
CA GLY A 43 7.64 2.35 21.92
C GLY A 43 8.95 2.65 21.17
N LEU A 44 8.91 3.03 19.89
CA LEU A 44 10.13 3.35 19.12
C LEU A 44 10.79 4.69 19.57
N PRO A 45 12.09 4.89 19.27
CA PRO A 45 12.78 6.15 19.54
C PRO A 45 12.10 7.35 18.90
N LYS A 46 12.17 8.52 19.54
CA LYS A 46 11.57 9.77 19.02
C LYS A 46 12.14 10.19 17.67
N GLU A 47 13.39 9.85 17.42
CA GLU A 47 14.13 10.07 16.18
C GLU A 47 13.45 9.36 15.00
N VAL A 48 12.94 8.15 15.23
CA VAL A 48 12.20 7.38 14.20
C VAL A 48 10.90 8.10 13.85
N PHE A 49 10.16 8.56 14.86
CA PHE A 49 8.94 9.32 14.62
C PHE A 49 9.20 10.60 13.83
N ARG A 50 10.25 11.36 14.20
CA ARG A 50 10.67 12.55 13.45
C ARG A 50 11.04 12.24 12.00
N GLY A 51 11.71 11.11 11.76
CA GLY A 51 12.04 10.64 10.41
C GLY A 51 10.80 10.33 9.57
N VAL A 52 9.85 9.58 10.14
CA VAL A 52 8.56 9.29 9.50
C VAL A 52 7.79 10.58 9.22
N GLU A 53 7.60 11.44 10.22
CA GLU A 53 6.90 12.73 10.06
C GLU A 53 7.52 13.61 8.96
N GLY A 54 8.85 13.63 8.86
CA GLY A 54 9.56 14.31 7.79
C GLY A 54 9.15 13.80 6.41
N GLU A 55 9.06 12.49 6.20
CA GLU A 55 8.56 11.93 4.94
C GLU A 55 7.07 12.23 4.72
N LEU A 56 6.22 12.19 5.76
CA LEU A 56 4.80 12.55 5.63
C LEU A 56 4.60 14.01 5.22
N GLN A 57 5.37 14.94 5.80
CA GLN A 57 5.34 16.37 5.42
C GLN A 57 5.69 16.57 3.95
N ARG A 58 6.65 15.82 3.43
CA ARG A 58 7.09 15.88 2.03
C ARG A 58 6.04 15.30 1.07
N ILE A 59 5.34 14.24 1.48
CA ILE A 59 4.18 13.71 0.76
C ILE A 59 3.08 14.77 0.67
N ILE A 60 2.78 15.45 1.79
CA ILE A 60 1.76 16.52 1.85
C ILE A 60 2.16 17.71 0.98
N ALA A 61 3.46 18.05 0.96
CA ALA A 61 4.03 19.08 0.09
C ALA A 61 4.01 18.71 -1.41
N GLY A 62 3.66 17.48 -1.77
CA GLY A 62 3.48 17.06 -3.16
C GLY A 62 4.77 16.65 -3.86
N GLU A 63 5.83 16.32 -3.13
CA GLU A 63 7.11 15.86 -3.70
C GLU A 63 6.98 14.54 -4.52
N GLU A 64 5.84 13.84 -4.40
CA GLU A 64 5.52 12.63 -5.17
C GLU A 64 4.28 12.79 -6.07
N SER A 65 3.99 14.00 -6.53
CA SER A 65 2.75 14.28 -7.28
C SER A 65 2.71 13.80 -8.74
N PHE A 66 3.71 13.05 -9.20
CA PHE A 66 3.74 12.52 -10.58
C PHE A 66 2.68 11.42 -10.84
N TRP A 67 1.97 10.97 -9.81
CA TRP A 67 0.87 10.00 -9.93
C TRP A 67 -0.29 10.46 -10.80
N TRP A 68 -0.46 11.77 -10.96
CA TRP A 68 -1.46 12.33 -11.87
C TRP A 68 -0.96 13.62 -12.51
N ASN A 69 -1.59 14.01 -13.61
CA ASN A 69 -1.33 15.31 -14.21
C ASN A 69 -2.18 16.37 -13.50
N ALA A 70 -1.59 17.08 -12.53
CA ALA A 70 -2.28 18.10 -11.73
C ALA A 70 -2.92 19.20 -12.60
N LYS A 71 -2.25 19.62 -13.68
CA LYS A 71 -2.78 20.60 -14.64
C LYS A 71 -4.03 20.09 -15.35
N LYS A 72 -4.05 18.82 -15.75
CA LYS A 72 -5.21 18.18 -16.39
C LYS A 72 -6.35 17.95 -15.39
N ALA A 73 -6.02 17.60 -14.15
CA ALA A 73 -7.00 17.39 -13.10
C ALA A 73 -7.59 18.71 -12.55
N GLY A 74 -6.88 19.84 -12.69
CA GLY A 74 -7.27 21.10 -12.06
C GLY A 74 -7.17 21.07 -10.53
N VAL A 75 -6.39 20.13 -9.98
CA VAL A 75 -6.24 19.87 -8.54
C VAL A 75 -4.77 19.63 -8.23
N THR A 76 -4.22 20.41 -7.31
CA THR A 76 -2.85 20.29 -6.80
C THR A 76 -2.77 19.31 -5.63
N PRO A 77 -1.57 18.82 -5.27
CA PRO A 77 -1.40 18.01 -4.07
C PRO A 77 -1.90 18.70 -2.81
N ALA A 78 -1.64 20.00 -2.66
CA ALA A 78 -2.10 20.79 -1.52
C ALA A 78 -3.63 20.84 -1.43
N ASP A 79 -4.34 20.86 -2.57
CA ASP A 79 -5.81 20.84 -2.61
C ASP A 79 -6.38 19.51 -2.09
N LEU A 80 -5.68 18.39 -2.30
CA LEU A 80 -6.11 17.09 -1.79
C LEU A 80 -6.12 17.05 -0.26
N PHE A 81 -5.13 17.68 0.37
CA PHE A 81 -4.96 17.67 1.81
C PHE A 81 -5.78 18.74 2.55
N GLN A 82 -6.53 19.58 1.82
CA GLN A 82 -7.39 20.57 2.45
C GLN A 82 -8.46 19.91 3.34
N PRO A 83 -8.75 20.50 4.51
CA PRO A 83 -9.81 20.01 5.39
C PRO A 83 -11.14 19.86 4.65
N LEU A 84 -11.81 18.72 4.87
CA LEU A 84 -13.20 18.58 4.47
C LEU A 84 -14.08 19.56 5.28
N PRO A 85 -15.22 20.00 4.71
CA PRO A 85 -16.25 20.71 5.47
C PRO A 85 -16.59 19.98 6.77
N LYS A 86 -16.84 20.74 7.84
CA LYS A 86 -17.28 20.15 9.12
C LYS A 86 -18.68 19.57 8.95
N GLU A 87 -18.84 18.32 9.34
CA GLU A 87 -20.12 17.60 9.35
C GLU A 87 -20.17 16.70 10.58
N GLU A 88 -21.39 16.37 11.01
CA GLU A 88 -21.60 15.38 12.07
C GLU A 88 -21.15 13.99 11.59
N PRO A 89 -20.36 13.25 12.40
CA PRO A 89 -19.96 11.89 12.07
C PRO A 89 -21.16 10.92 11.94
N ARG A 90 -20.98 9.91 11.08
CA ARG A 90 -21.90 8.81 10.79
C ARG A 90 -21.13 7.47 10.73
N PRO A 91 -20.47 7.06 11.83
CA PRO A 91 -19.60 5.87 11.86
C PRO A 91 -20.34 4.57 11.46
N GLU A 92 -21.65 4.49 11.65
CA GLU A 92 -22.48 3.37 11.19
C GLU A 92 -22.47 3.18 9.67
N THR A 93 -22.02 4.18 8.91
CA THR A 93 -21.97 4.16 7.44
C THR A 93 -20.61 3.80 6.86
N ILE A 94 -19.60 3.49 7.69
CA ILE A 94 -18.25 3.07 7.23
C ILE A 94 -18.32 1.86 6.29
N GLY A 95 -19.28 0.95 6.53
CA GLY A 95 -19.51 -0.24 5.70
C GLY A 95 -19.73 0.07 4.21
N LEU A 96 -20.19 1.28 3.86
CA LEU A 96 -20.36 1.70 2.47
C LEU A 96 -19.05 1.69 1.66
N ILE A 97 -17.90 1.90 2.32
CA ILE A 97 -16.58 1.81 1.66
C ILE A 97 -16.31 0.37 1.22
N VAL A 98 -16.66 -0.60 2.06
CA VAL A 98 -16.48 -2.03 1.76
C VAL A 98 -17.51 -2.49 0.72
N GLU A 99 -18.75 -2.02 0.78
CA GLU A 99 -19.74 -2.26 -0.29
C GLU A 99 -19.28 -1.71 -1.65
N ALA A 100 -18.64 -0.53 -1.66
CA ALA A 100 -18.04 0.02 -2.87
C ALA A 100 -16.89 -0.85 -3.38
N LEU A 101 -16.08 -1.42 -2.48
CA LEU A 101 -14.96 -2.29 -2.79
C LEU A 101 -15.41 -3.67 -3.32
N GLN A 102 -16.49 -4.25 -2.79
CA GLN A 102 -17.00 -5.58 -3.15
C GLN A 102 -17.15 -5.78 -4.67
N LYS A 103 -17.48 -4.71 -5.41
CA LYS A 103 -17.62 -4.75 -6.88
C LYS A 103 -16.34 -5.08 -7.64
N ASN A 104 -15.17 -4.92 -7.02
CA ASN A 104 -13.88 -5.14 -7.66
C ASN A 104 -12.83 -5.83 -6.76
N VAL A 105 -13.21 -6.21 -5.53
CA VAL A 105 -12.29 -6.77 -4.52
C VAL A 105 -11.62 -8.07 -4.98
N GLY A 106 -12.33 -8.90 -5.74
CA GLY A 106 -11.83 -10.17 -6.27
C GLY A 106 -10.97 -10.05 -7.52
N GLU A 107 -10.70 -8.83 -7.99
CA GLU A 107 -9.84 -8.58 -9.15
C GLU A 107 -8.61 -7.77 -8.77
N THR A 108 -7.45 -8.10 -9.36
CA THR A 108 -6.26 -7.26 -9.21
C THR A 108 -6.49 -5.95 -9.95
N ARG A 109 -6.69 -4.85 -9.22
CA ARG A 109 -6.85 -3.50 -9.78
C ARG A 109 -5.65 -2.64 -9.44
N GLN A 110 -4.87 -2.29 -10.47
CA GLN A 110 -3.61 -1.56 -10.38
C GLN A 110 -2.77 -2.10 -9.21
N SER A 111 -2.32 -3.35 -9.22
CA SER A 111 -1.46 -3.85 -8.13
C SER A 111 -2.05 -3.76 -6.71
N GLY A 112 -3.38 -3.87 -6.59
CA GLY A 112 -4.09 -3.91 -5.31
C GLY A 112 -4.43 -2.53 -4.70
N HIS A 113 -4.28 -1.42 -5.43
CA HIS A 113 -4.58 -0.09 -4.88
C HIS A 113 -6.01 0.05 -4.37
N ASN A 114 -6.98 -0.59 -5.03
CA ASN A 114 -8.39 -0.57 -4.63
C ASN A 114 -8.56 -0.96 -3.16
N ILE A 115 -8.04 -2.13 -2.77
CA ILE A 115 -8.18 -2.64 -1.41
C ILE A 115 -7.21 -1.96 -0.44
N ILE A 116 -5.99 -1.62 -0.87
CA ILE A 116 -5.01 -0.91 -0.01
C ILE A 116 -5.57 0.42 0.48
N PHE A 117 -6.18 1.21 -0.41
CA PHE A 117 -6.72 2.52 -0.02
C PHE A 117 -7.98 2.38 0.82
N ALA A 118 -8.87 1.45 0.44
CA ALA A 118 -10.09 1.18 1.18
C ALA A 118 -9.81 0.67 2.60
N SER A 119 -8.87 -0.25 2.80
CA SER A 119 -8.57 -0.81 4.11
C SER A 119 -7.97 0.22 5.07
N LEU A 120 -7.08 1.09 4.59
CA LEU A 120 -6.51 2.18 5.38
C LEU A 120 -7.57 3.20 5.80
N ALA A 121 -8.50 3.54 4.88
CA ALA A 121 -9.62 4.41 5.20
C ALA A 121 -10.57 3.75 6.22
N VAL A 122 -10.89 2.47 6.06
CA VAL A 122 -11.72 1.71 7.01
C VAL A 122 -11.10 1.73 8.40
N ARG A 123 -9.80 1.40 8.52
CA ARG A 123 -9.09 1.49 9.81
C ARG A 123 -9.19 2.89 10.42
N ALA A 124 -8.85 3.92 9.64
CA ALA A 124 -8.89 5.31 10.10
C ALA A 124 -10.25 5.74 10.63
N LEU A 125 -11.32 5.41 9.92
CA LEU A 125 -12.67 5.79 10.32
C LEU A 125 -13.23 4.93 11.44
N HIS A 126 -12.80 3.67 11.54
CA HIS A 126 -13.22 2.77 12.61
C HIS A 126 -12.57 3.15 13.94
N ASP A 127 -11.25 3.35 13.95
CA ASP A 127 -10.50 3.63 15.18
C ASP A 127 -10.68 5.11 15.62
N HIS A 128 -11.03 5.99 14.69
CA HIS A 128 -11.29 7.41 14.95
C HIS A 128 -12.63 7.86 14.30
N PRO A 129 -13.77 7.47 14.89
CA PRO A 129 -15.10 7.66 14.31
C PRO A 129 -15.50 9.13 14.14
N ASP A 130 -14.85 10.06 14.84
CA ASP A 130 -15.06 11.51 14.65
C ASP A 130 -14.73 12.00 13.23
N PHE A 131 -13.97 11.21 12.45
CA PHE A 131 -13.69 11.52 11.05
C PHE A 131 -14.61 10.81 10.06
N ALA A 132 -15.50 9.94 10.54
CA ALA A 132 -16.43 9.17 9.71
C ALA A 132 -17.60 10.04 9.21
N THR A 133 -17.29 11.17 8.57
CA THR A 133 -18.30 12.09 8.04
C THR A 133 -18.84 11.61 6.70
N PRO A 134 -20.07 12.00 6.33
CA PRO A 134 -20.65 11.68 5.03
C PRO A 134 -19.73 12.02 3.85
N LEU A 135 -19.08 13.20 3.85
CA LEU A 135 -18.16 13.58 2.77
C LEU A 135 -16.89 12.74 2.73
N ALA A 136 -16.32 12.38 3.89
CA ALA A 136 -15.13 11.53 3.94
C ALA A 136 -15.44 10.15 3.35
N ILE A 137 -16.50 9.51 3.82
CA ILE A 137 -16.95 8.19 3.36
C ILE A 137 -17.29 8.23 1.88
N ALA A 138 -18.10 9.20 1.44
CA ALA A 138 -18.48 9.31 0.03
C ALA A 138 -17.27 9.56 -0.89
N GLY A 139 -16.28 10.33 -0.43
CA GLY A 139 -15.04 10.58 -1.14
C GLY A 139 -14.22 9.31 -1.35
N VAL A 140 -14.07 8.49 -0.30
CA VAL A 140 -13.39 7.19 -0.36
C VAL A 140 -14.19 6.21 -1.24
N CYS A 141 -15.52 6.16 -1.13
CA CYS A 141 -16.36 5.32 -2.00
C CYS A 141 -16.14 5.66 -3.49
N ARG A 142 -16.11 6.95 -3.84
CA ARG A 142 -15.84 7.39 -5.23
C ARG A 142 -14.44 7.01 -5.68
N LEU A 143 -13.43 7.12 -4.80
CA LEU A 143 -12.07 6.68 -5.09
C LEU A 143 -12.04 5.18 -5.40
N THR A 144 -12.63 4.37 -4.54
CA THR A 144 -12.70 2.90 -4.69
C THR A 144 -13.44 2.49 -5.96
N GLN A 145 -14.55 3.16 -6.27
CA GLN A 145 -15.33 2.90 -7.50
C GLN A 145 -14.56 3.26 -8.77
N GLY A 146 -13.63 4.20 -8.72
CA GLY A 146 -12.77 4.54 -9.84
C GLY A 146 -11.94 3.35 -10.36
N PHE A 147 -11.70 2.33 -9.53
CA PHE A 147 -10.97 1.12 -9.91
C PHE A 147 -11.82 0.07 -10.64
N ASN A 148 -13.15 0.23 -10.74
CA ASN A 148 -14.05 -0.78 -11.33
C ASN A 148 -13.67 -1.23 -12.74
N ARG A 149 -12.95 -0.40 -13.50
CA ARG A 149 -12.49 -0.71 -14.86
C ARG A 149 -10.97 -0.68 -15.02
N ALA A 150 -10.23 -0.65 -13.91
CA ALA A 150 -8.78 -0.53 -13.97
C ALA A 150 -8.13 -1.89 -14.28
N HIS A 151 -7.07 -1.89 -15.10
CA HIS A 151 -6.26 -3.09 -15.35
C HIS A 151 -5.41 -3.44 -14.10
N ALA A 152 -4.76 -4.61 -14.10
CA ALA A 152 -4.00 -5.12 -12.96
C ALA A 152 -2.66 -4.41 -12.66
N GLY A 153 -2.37 -3.30 -13.35
CA GLY A 153 -1.03 -2.69 -13.39
C GLY A 153 -0.25 -3.10 -14.64
N ARG A 154 1.03 -2.74 -14.69
CA ARG A 154 1.93 -3.03 -15.82
C ARG A 154 3.25 -3.63 -15.33
N GLY A 155 3.78 -4.59 -16.07
CA GLY A 155 5.06 -5.26 -15.84
C GLY A 155 6.08 -4.91 -16.92
N TYR A 156 7.36 -4.80 -16.57
CA TYR A 156 8.44 -4.62 -17.54
C TYR A 156 9.14 -5.97 -17.81
N TYR A 157 9.11 -6.41 -19.07
CA TYR A 157 9.60 -7.73 -19.52
C TYR A 157 10.94 -7.64 -20.26
N GLY A 158 11.78 -6.67 -19.88
CA GLY A 158 13.09 -6.42 -20.49
C GLY A 158 13.00 -5.59 -21.76
N LYS A 159 14.16 -5.18 -22.28
CA LYS A 159 14.30 -4.28 -23.43
C LYS A 159 13.57 -4.73 -24.69
N GLU A 160 13.51 -6.04 -24.95
CA GLU A 160 12.89 -6.60 -26.15
C GLU A 160 11.36 -6.57 -26.12
N GLN A 161 10.76 -6.84 -24.96
CA GLN A 161 9.29 -6.95 -24.83
C GLN A 161 8.65 -5.68 -24.26
N GLY A 162 9.39 -4.88 -23.49
CA GLY A 162 8.93 -3.64 -22.90
C GLY A 162 7.84 -3.81 -21.83
N TRP A 163 6.98 -2.81 -21.70
CA TRP A 163 5.92 -2.75 -20.69
C TRP A 163 4.61 -3.39 -21.17
N GLN A 164 4.12 -4.40 -20.45
CA GLN A 164 2.85 -5.08 -20.71
C GLN A 164 1.84 -4.81 -19.59
N GLU A 165 0.56 -4.64 -19.94
CA GLU A 165 -0.52 -4.60 -18.95
C GLU A 165 -0.82 -6.00 -18.42
N GLY A 166 -1.22 -6.12 -17.16
CA GLY A 166 -1.41 -7.44 -16.52
C GLY A 166 -2.47 -8.33 -17.18
N ASN A 167 -3.44 -7.76 -17.89
CA ASN A 167 -4.42 -8.48 -18.71
C ASN A 167 -3.84 -9.01 -20.05
N GLN A 168 -2.69 -8.49 -20.49
CA GLN A 168 -1.99 -8.95 -21.69
C GLN A 168 -1.03 -10.12 -21.38
N VAL A 169 -0.64 -10.27 -20.11
CA VAL A 169 0.29 -11.31 -19.65
C VAL A 169 -0.41 -12.67 -19.64
N LYS A 170 0.13 -13.63 -20.40
CA LYS A 170 -0.33 -15.02 -20.39
C LYS A 170 0.29 -15.78 -19.22
N LEU A 171 -0.46 -15.88 -18.12
CA LEU A 171 -0.04 -16.66 -16.96
C LEU A 171 -0.32 -18.15 -17.17
N THR A 172 0.72 -18.96 -17.37
CA THR A 172 0.61 -20.42 -17.46
C THR A 172 0.02 -20.99 -16.17
N PRO A 173 -0.91 -21.96 -16.23
CA PRO A 173 -1.40 -22.65 -15.03
C PRO A 173 -0.22 -23.17 -14.20
N ASP A 174 -0.23 -22.87 -12.90
CA ASP A 174 0.79 -23.33 -11.96
C ASP A 174 0.13 -24.25 -10.94
N ASN A 175 0.24 -25.55 -11.19
CA ASN A 175 -0.33 -26.58 -10.31
C ASN A 175 0.37 -26.61 -8.93
N ASN A 176 1.56 -26.01 -8.80
CA ASN A 176 2.31 -25.93 -7.54
C ASN A 176 1.99 -24.66 -6.76
N PHE A 177 1.10 -23.80 -7.26
CA PHE A 177 0.64 -22.60 -6.57
C PHE A 177 -0.90 -22.55 -6.51
N PRO A 178 -1.53 -23.41 -5.68
CA PRO A 178 -2.98 -23.45 -5.54
C PRO A 178 -3.53 -22.16 -4.92
N LYS A 179 -4.86 -22.01 -4.96
CA LYS A 179 -5.56 -20.92 -4.26
C LYS A 179 -5.29 -21.00 -2.76
N TYR A 180 -5.27 -19.85 -2.10
CA TYR A 180 -5.14 -19.80 -0.64
C TYR A 180 -6.36 -20.41 0.05
N GLU A 181 -6.11 -21.22 1.06
CA GLU A 181 -7.09 -21.82 1.97
C GLU A 181 -7.36 -20.92 3.19
N SER A 182 -6.46 -19.99 3.49
CA SER A 182 -6.57 -19.09 4.65
C SER A 182 -5.74 -17.80 4.48
N LEU A 183 -6.01 -16.82 5.36
CA LEU A 183 -5.18 -15.61 5.48
C LEU A 183 -3.73 -15.94 5.88
N GLN A 184 -3.53 -16.92 6.77
CA GLN A 184 -2.19 -17.33 7.18
C GLN A 184 -1.38 -17.83 5.98
N GLN A 185 -1.99 -18.66 5.12
CA GLN A 185 -1.32 -19.16 3.93
C GLN A 185 -0.98 -18.04 2.94
N MET A 186 -1.89 -17.06 2.75
CA MET A 186 -1.60 -15.87 1.95
C MET A 186 -0.39 -15.12 2.51
N VAL A 187 -0.36 -14.86 3.82
CA VAL A 187 0.75 -14.15 4.48
C VAL A 187 2.05 -14.94 4.35
N ASP A 188 2.03 -16.25 4.57
CA ASP A 188 3.19 -17.12 4.43
C ASP A 188 3.75 -17.07 2.99
N VAL A 189 2.87 -17.09 1.99
CA VAL A 189 3.27 -16.95 0.58
C VAL A 189 3.88 -15.58 0.31
N THR A 190 3.24 -14.49 0.76
CA THR A 190 3.76 -13.12 0.55
C THR A 190 5.15 -12.94 1.15
N LEU A 191 5.35 -13.43 2.38
CA LEU A 191 6.63 -13.33 3.06
C LEU A 191 7.68 -14.28 2.49
N GLY A 192 7.27 -15.46 2.02
CA GLY A 192 8.14 -16.35 1.26
C GLY A 192 8.64 -15.68 -0.02
N GLU A 193 7.72 -15.09 -0.80
CA GLU A 193 8.06 -14.34 -2.01
C GLU A 193 9.02 -13.16 -1.72
N LEU A 194 8.78 -12.44 -0.62
CA LEU A 194 9.69 -11.37 -0.16
C LEU A 194 11.09 -11.93 0.15
N ILE A 195 11.18 -12.98 0.97
CA ILE A 195 12.45 -13.62 1.35
C ILE A 195 13.22 -14.11 0.13
N ASP A 196 12.52 -14.77 -0.79
CA ASP A 196 13.15 -15.45 -1.93
C ASP A 196 13.55 -14.46 -3.04
N THR A 197 12.86 -13.33 -3.17
CA THR A 197 12.99 -12.46 -4.36
C THR A 197 13.35 -11.00 -4.08
N ALA A 198 13.48 -10.58 -2.82
CA ALA A 198 13.82 -9.19 -2.45
C ALA A 198 15.10 -8.66 -3.11
N GLY A 199 16.11 -9.52 -3.28
CA GLY A 199 17.38 -9.16 -3.94
C GLY A 199 17.34 -9.20 -5.47
N VAL A 200 16.25 -9.66 -6.09
CA VAL A 200 16.13 -9.83 -7.54
C VAL A 200 15.57 -8.54 -8.16
N LYS A 201 16.26 -8.00 -9.17
CA LYS A 201 15.82 -6.76 -9.81
C LYS A 201 14.67 -7.07 -10.77
N LYS A 202 13.45 -6.73 -10.35
CA LYS A 202 12.22 -6.80 -11.17
C LYS A 202 11.52 -5.45 -11.16
N GLN A 203 10.75 -5.14 -12.20
CA GLN A 203 10.03 -3.86 -12.29
C GLN A 203 8.61 -4.03 -12.82
N GLY A 204 7.67 -3.41 -12.11
CA GLY A 204 6.26 -3.38 -12.46
C GLY A 204 5.38 -4.12 -11.46
N PHE A 205 4.08 -4.07 -11.73
CA PHE A 205 3.01 -4.52 -10.83
C PHE A 205 3.19 -4.00 -9.39
N GLY A 206 3.74 -2.80 -9.21
CA GLY A 206 3.98 -2.21 -7.88
C GLY A 206 5.07 -2.91 -7.06
N GLY A 207 5.64 -4.01 -7.54
CA GLY A 207 6.69 -4.76 -6.87
C GLY A 207 6.29 -5.37 -5.53
N LEU A 208 7.30 -5.80 -4.79
CA LEU A 208 7.13 -6.41 -3.46
C LEU A 208 6.48 -5.45 -2.45
N TRP A 209 6.67 -4.13 -2.61
CA TRP A 209 5.95 -3.12 -1.80
C TRP A 209 4.44 -3.34 -1.87
N HIS A 210 3.90 -3.51 -3.07
CA HIS A 210 2.47 -3.65 -3.28
C HIS A 210 1.97 -5.03 -2.87
N LEU A 211 2.75 -6.09 -3.05
CA LEU A 211 2.37 -7.42 -2.56
C LEU A 211 2.21 -7.43 -1.04
N VAL A 212 3.17 -6.84 -0.31
CA VAL A 212 3.10 -6.68 1.15
C VAL A 212 1.89 -5.85 1.56
N ASN A 213 1.68 -4.69 0.92
CA ASN A 213 0.57 -3.80 1.25
C ASN A 213 -0.80 -4.43 0.94
N HIS A 214 -0.91 -5.17 -0.17
CA HIS A 214 -2.12 -5.86 -0.57
C HIS A 214 -2.47 -6.97 0.43
N ALA A 215 -1.50 -7.79 0.84
CA ALA A 215 -1.70 -8.78 1.90
C ALA A 215 -2.13 -8.14 3.22
N ALA A 216 -1.46 -7.05 3.63
CA ALA A 216 -1.82 -6.30 4.84
C ALA A 216 -3.26 -5.76 4.78
N ALA A 217 -3.65 -5.21 3.64
CA ALA A 217 -4.99 -4.67 3.43
C ALA A 217 -6.08 -5.74 3.60
N ILE A 218 -5.84 -6.95 3.08
CA ILE A 218 -6.76 -8.09 3.24
C ILE A 218 -6.86 -8.51 4.71
N THR A 219 -5.72 -8.60 5.41
CA THR A 219 -5.71 -8.95 6.85
C THR A 219 -6.43 -7.89 7.70
N GLU A 220 -6.31 -6.62 7.33
CA GLU A 220 -6.96 -5.51 8.02
C GLU A 220 -8.48 -5.51 7.81
N LEU A 221 -8.98 -5.74 6.59
CA LEU A 221 -10.42 -5.90 6.37
C LEU A 221 -10.99 -7.05 7.22
N HIS A 222 -10.28 -8.17 7.29
CA HIS A 222 -10.70 -9.27 8.16
C HIS A 222 -10.71 -8.87 9.65
N ARG A 223 -9.65 -8.19 10.12
CA ARG A 223 -9.54 -7.69 11.50
C ARG A 223 -10.71 -6.77 11.88
N PHE A 224 -11.17 -5.93 10.96
CA PHE A 224 -12.31 -5.01 11.17
C PHE A 224 -13.69 -5.62 10.89
N GLY A 225 -13.79 -6.95 10.83
CA GLY A 225 -15.08 -7.64 10.73
C GLY A 225 -15.67 -7.73 9.31
N TYR A 226 -14.86 -7.49 8.28
CA TYR A 226 -15.26 -7.64 6.88
C TYR A 226 -14.70 -8.94 6.27
N GLN A 227 -14.95 -10.08 6.93
CA GLN A 227 -14.35 -11.36 6.55
C GLN A 227 -14.73 -11.81 5.15
N GLU A 228 -15.98 -11.56 4.72
CA GLU A 228 -16.43 -11.92 3.38
C GLU A 228 -15.63 -11.17 2.30
N ALA A 229 -15.46 -9.86 2.44
CA ALA A 229 -14.67 -9.05 1.51
C ALA A 229 -13.19 -9.50 1.50
N ALA A 230 -12.62 -9.80 2.67
CA ALA A 230 -11.26 -10.32 2.78
C ALA A 230 -11.09 -11.68 2.06
N GLN A 231 -12.06 -12.60 2.22
CA GLN A 231 -12.04 -13.89 1.53
C GLN A 231 -12.17 -13.74 0.02
N GLN A 232 -13.06 -12.84 -0.43
CA GLN A 232 -13.23 -12.52 -1.85
C GLN A 232 -11.98 -11.87 -2.47
N ALA A 233 -11.12 -11.23 -1.67
CA ALA A 233 -9.87 -10.61 -2.14
C ALA A 233 -8.73 -11.60 -2.42
N LEU A 234 -8.77 -12.80 -1.84
CA LEU A 234 -7.69 -13.78 -1.95
C LEU A 234 -7.29 -14.14 -3.39
N PRO A 235 -8.24 -14.36 -4.33
CA PRO A 235 -7.90 -14.61 -5.73
C PRO A 235 -7.16 -13.43 -6.41
N ALA A 236 -7.49 -12.19 -6.05
CA ALA A 236 -6.79 -11.01 -6.58
C ALA A 236 -5.34 -10.99 -6.10
N HIS A 237 -5.10 -11.17 -4.80
CA HIS A 237 -3.73 -11.26 -4.28
C HIS A 237 -2.95 -12.44 -4.88
N HIS A 238 -3.60 -13.59 -5.09
CA HIS A 238 -2.99 -14.75 -5.76
C HIS A 238 -2.55 -14.43 -7.19
N GLN A 239 -3.43 -13.80 -7.98
CA GLN A 239 -3.08 -13.32 -9.32
C GLN A 239 -1.92 -12.32 -9.28
N HIS A 240 -1.90 -11.43 -8.29
CA HIS A 240 -0.85 -10.43 -8.14
C HIS A 240 0.54 -11.07 -7.95
N ILE A 241 0.65 -12.11 -7.10
CA ILE A 241 1.88 -12.90 -6.95
C ILE A 241 2.28 -13.54 -8.28
N ARG A 242 1.34 -14.11 -9.03
CA ARG A 242 1.64 -14.75 -10.34
C ARG A 242 2.16 -13.73 -11.37
N LEU A 243 1.59 -12.53 -11.41
CA LEU A 243 2.08 -11.44 -12.25
C LEU A 243 3.51 -11.05 -11.87
N TRP A 244 3.80 -10.89 -10.58
CA TRP A 244 5.16 -10.60 -10.09
C TRP A 244 6.16 -11.70 -10.44
N ARG A 245 5.79 -12.97 -10.27
CA ARG A 245 6.63 -14.14 -10.60
C ARG A 245 6.95 -14.22 -12.09
N SER A 246 6.05 -13.75 -12.95
CA SER A 246 6.28 -13.74 -14.40
C SER A 246 7.32 -12.73 -14.87
N LEU A 247 7.68 -11.73 -14.04
CA LEU A 247 8.68 -10.73 -14.41
C LEU A 247 10.09 -11.33 -14.44
N PRO A 248 10.90 -11.01 -15.46
CA PRO A 248 12.29 -11.43 -15.53
C PRO A 248 13.16 -10.66 -14.53
N ASP A 249 14.32 -11.23 -14.21
CA ASP A 249 15.41 -10.46 -13.59
C ASP A 249 16.02 -9.52 -14.65
N ILE A 250 15.95 -8.22 -14.39
CA ILE A 250 16.43 -7.14 -15.26
C ILE A 250 17.68 -6.45 -14.67
N GLN A 251 18.39 -7.12 -13.76
CA GLN A 251 19.61 -6.59 -13.14
C GLN A 251 20.66 -6.18 -14.19
N THR A 252 20.76 -6.90 -15.31
CA THR A 252 21.69 -6.56 -16.40
C THR A 252 21.36 -5.23 -17.07
N GLU A 253 20.10 -4.79 -17.00
CA GLU A 253 19.64 -3.53 -17.59
C GLU A 253 19.69 -2.36 -16.60
N PHE A 254 19.35 -2.59 -15.33
CA PHE A 254 19.15 -1.52 -14.33
C PHE A 254 20.07 -1.61 -13.10
N GLY A 255 21.00 -2.56 -13.09
CA GLY A 255 21.87 -2.83 -11.94
C GLY A 255 21.16 -3.61 -10.82
N PRO A 256 21.93 -4.03 -9.80
CA PRO A 256 21.42 -4.86 -8.71
C PRO A 256 20.47 -4.07 -7.79
N VAL A 257 19.64 -4.79 -7.05
CA VAL A 257 18.88 -4.19 -5.94
C VAL A 257 19.84 -3.88 -4.80
N VAL A 258 19.73 -2.68 -4.24
CA VAL A 258 20.51 -2.25 -3.07
C VAL A 258 19.68 -2.52 -1.82
N LYS A 259 20.33 -3.05 -0.78
CA LYS A 259 19.74 -3.29 0.53
C LYS A 259 20.06 -2.12 1.45
N SER A 260 19.10 -1.69 2.27
CA SER A 260 19.35 -0.74 3.35
C SER A 260 20.32 -1.34 4.37
N GLU A 261 21.29 -0.55 4.83
CA GLU A 261 22.22 -0.96 5.89
C GLU A 261 21.58 -0.96 7.28
N HIS A 262 20.51 -0.19 7.45
CA HIS A 262 19.86 0.01 8.73
C HIS A 262 18.36 -0.30 8.68
N ASP A 263 17.85 -0.77 9.81
CA ASP A 263 16.42 -1.02 10.01
C ASP A 263 15.68 0.33 10.17
N PRO A 264 14.54 0.54 9.49
CA PRO A 264 13.74 1.77 9.65
C PRO A 264 13.15 1.97 11.05
N ARG A 265 13.26 1.00 11.95
CA ARG A 265 12.96 1.16 13.39
C ARG A 265 14.12 1.76 14.19
N GLU A 266 15.27 1.95 13.58
CA GLU A 266 16.46 2.55 14.19
C GLU A 266 16.60 4.01 13.76
N ALA A 267 17.05 4.86 14.70
CA ALA A 267 17.23 6.29 14.45
C ALA A 267 18.22 6.57 13.30
N ILE A 268 19.26 5.74 13.16
CA ILE A 268 20.34 5.93 12.18
C ILE A 268 19.85 5.82 10.73
N TYR A 269 18.83 5.01 10.46
CA TYR A 269 18.22 4.91 9.12
C TYR A 269 17.69 6.28 8.64
N TRP A 270 17.05 7.04 9.54
CA TRP A 270 16.42 8.32 9.20
C TRP A 270 17.41 9.50 9.13
N GLN A 271 18.67 9.29 9.50
CA GLN A 271 19.73 10.30 9.38
C GLN A 271 20.35 10.32 7.98
N GLN A 272 20.10 9.30 7.17
CA GLN A 272 20.66 9.17 5.83
C GLN A 272 19.83 9.92 4.78
N MET A 273 20.47 10.22 3.65
CA MET A 273 19.78 10.73 2.47
C MET A 273 19.06 9.58 1.75
N LEU A 274 17.79 9.37 2.09
CA LEU A 274 16.96 8.36 1.46
C LEU A 274 16.70 8.68 -0.02
N LYS A 275 16.66 7.65 -0.88
CA LYS A 275 16.19 7.78 -2.26
C LYS A 275 14.67 8.03 -2.27
N ARG A 276 14.20 8.93 -3.13
CA ARG A 276 12.77 9.35 -3.21
C ARG A 276 12.24 9.41 -4.64
N ASP A 277 13.01 8.89 -5.58
CA ASP A 277 12.61 8.69 -6.96
C ASP A 277 11.56 7.57 -7.07
N GLU A 278 10.88 7.49 -8.22
CA GLU A 278 10.07 6.32 -8.60
C GLU A 278 9.05 5.86 -7.55
N ALA A 279 8.33 6.78 -6.93
CA ALA A 279 7.29 6.44 -5.94
C ALA A 279 7.76 5.88 -4.60
N ARG A 280 9.07 5.90 -4.36
CA ARG A 280 9.65 5.29 -3.16
C ARG A 280 9.22 6.00 -1.89
N LEU A 281 8.88 7.29 -1.92
CA LEU A 281 8.46 8.02 -0.74
C LEU A 281 7.10 7.49 -0.22
N THR A 282 6.06 7.37 -1.05
CA THR A 282 4.77 6.82 -0.58
C THR A 282 4.81 5.31 -0.41
N HIS A 283 5.55 4.58 -1.26
CA HIS A 283 5.65 3.12 -1.14
C HIS A 283 6.36 2.72 0.15
N ARG A 284 7.51 3.34 0.48
CA ARG A 284 8.27 3.05 1.70
C ARG A 284 7.39 3.15 2.94
N ILE A 285 6.64 4.25 3.09
CA ILE A 285 5.79 4.47 4.27
C ILE A 285 4.66 3.44 4.36
N LYS A 286 3.93 3.19 3.25
CA LYS A 286 2.84 2.19 3.25
C LYS A 286 3.38 0.78 3.55
N THR A 287 4.53 0.44 2.96
CA THR A 287 5.16 -0.87 3.16
C THR A 287 5.80 -1.02 4.52
N LEU A 288 6.27 0.06 5.14
CA LEU A 288 6.67 0.05 6.54
C LEU A 288 5.52 -0.37 7.44
N TYR A 289 4.36 0.26 7.27
CA TYR A 289 3.13 -0.15 7.97
C TYR A 289 2.73 -1.60 7.63
N GLY A 290 2.50 -1.89 6.34
CA GLY A 290 1.94 -3.16 5.90
C GLY A 290 2.84 -4.37 6.21
N PHE A 291 4.16 -4.21 6.15
CA PHE A 291 5.09 -5.27 6.51
C PHE A 291 4.93 -5.66 7.98
N TYR A 292 4.90 -4.70 8.90
CA TYR A 292 4.75 -5.01 10.32
C TYR A 292 3.36 -5.55 10.67
N THR A 293 2.31 -5.16 9.92
CA THR A 293 0.98 -5.78 10.01
C THR A 293 1.05 -7.29 9.72
N ILE A 294 1.61 -7.71 8.58
CA ILE A 294 1.64 -9.14 8.22
C ILE A 294 2.74 -9.91 8.94
N ARG A 295 3.84 -9.26 9.34
CA ARG A 295 4.92 -9.87 10.13
C ARG A 295 4.42 -10.39 11.48
N ALA A 296 3.36 -9.79 12.04
CA ALA A 296 2.75 -10.24 13.29
C ALA A 296 2.23 -11.69 13.24
N PHE A 297 1.93 -12.21 12.05
CA PHE A 297 1.49 -13.59 11.84
C PHE A 297 2.64 -14.63 11.90
N ILE A 298 3.90 -14.18 11.88
CA ILE A 298 5.05 -15.10 11.90
C ILE A 298 5.39 -15.46 13.36
N THR A 299 5.09 -16.68 13.78
CA THR A 299 5.49 -17.20 15.09
C THR A 299 6.93 -17.74 15.11
N ASN A 300 7.41 -18.27 13.99
CA ASN A 300 8.76 -18.81 13.87
C ASN A 300 9.83 -17.69 13.87
N LYS A 301 10.70 -17.69 14.88
CA LYS A 301 11.74 -16.66 15.06
C LYS A 301 12.72 -16.57 13.88
N ASN A 302 13.14 -17.70 13.31
CA ASN A 302 14.09 -17.72 12.20
C ASN A 302 13.46 -17.11 10.94
N ARG A 303 12.24 -17.55 10.59
CA ARG A 303 11.50 -16.99 9.45
C ARG A 303 11.25 -15.49 9.61
N ARG A 304 10.96 -15.05 10.84
CA ARG A 304 10.78 -13.63 11.17
C ARG A 304 12.07 -12.83 10.91
N GLN A 305 13.23 -13.37 11.30
CA GLN A 305 14.53 -12.74 11.04
C GLN A 305 14.85 -12.68 9.54
N MET A 306 14.54 -13.74 8.79
CA MET A 306 14.72 -13.75 7.33
C MET A 306 13.82 -12.71 6.65
N ALA A 307 12.56 -12.59 7.09
CA ALA A 307 11.65 -11.58 6.57
C ALA A 307 12.13 -10.15 6.88
N ASP A 308 12.63 -9.90 8.10
CA ASP A 308 13.21 -8.61 8.49
C ASP A 308 14.42 -8.25 7.62
N ASP A 309 15.29 -9.23 7.36
CA ASP A 309 16.46 -9.07 6.51
C ASP A 309 16.07 -8.73 5.06
N ALA A 310 15.10 -9.47 4.50
CA ALA A 310 14.59 -9.26 3.15
C ALA A 310 13.85 -7.92 3.01
N PHE A 311 13.14 -7.48 4.05
CA PHE A 311 12.43 -6.19 4.06
C PHE A 311 13.36 -5.00 3.84
N LEU A 312 14.64 -5.08 4.24
CA LEU A 312 15.61 -4.00 4.05
C LEU A 312 15.89 -3.68 2.57
N TYR A 313 15.65 -4.61 1.63
CA TYR A 313 15.73 -4.31 0.20
C TYR A 313 14.62 -3.35 -0.27
N LEU A 314 13.50 -3.30 0.45
CA LEU A 314 12.39 -2.40 0.16
C LEU A 314 12.59 -1.01 0.78
N MET A 315 13.59 -0.87 1.66
CA MET A 315 13.84 0.34 2.45
C MET A 315 15.04 1.17 1.96
N ALA A 316 15.78 0.70 0.95
CA ALA A 316 16.92 1.42 0.38
C ALA A 316 16.54 2.71 -0.41
#